data_AF-A0A537THW9-F1
#
_entry.id   AF-A0A537THW9-F1
#
_cell.length_a   1.000
_cell.length_b   1.000
_cell.length_c   1.000
_cell.angle_alpha   90.00
_cell.angle_beta   90.00
_cell.angle_gamma   90.00
#
_symmetry.space_group_name_H-M   'P 1'
#
loop_
_entity.id
_entity.type
_entity.pdbx_description
1 polymer ?
#
loop_
_entity_poly.entity_id
_entity_poly.type
_entity_poly.pdbx_seq_one_letter_code
_entity_poly.pdbx_strand_id
1 'polypeptide(L)'
;GMAHRGRLNVLAHTIGMPYEKILREFEGERTLDVVAGDAEAGTGDVKYHLGAEGIRNTAAAKIVVTLAANPSHLEAVDPVVEGRTRAEQTERSAGAGLHDPTVAMPILLHGDAAFAGQGIVAETFNLYALDGYSTGGTLHLITNNQIGFTTDPAEGRSTRYSSDLAKGFDVPIVHVNADDPEAAISAVRLALAYRARFGHDVVIDLVGYRRFGHNEQDEAAYTQPLMVEQIASHPTVRELYAARLVEQGVLSADEAERMAAAAEKLLRQAHDRLR
;
A
#
# COMPACT_ATOMS: atom_id res chain seq x y z
N GLY A 1 -6.30 -1.76 -3.94
CA GLY A 1 -6.82 -0.74 -3.02
C GLY A 1 -5.74 -0.38 -2.03
N MET A 2 -5.74 0.84 -1.50
CA MET A 2 -4.74 1.26 -0.53
C MET A 2 -5.23 2.45 0.30
N ALA A 3 -5.03 2.39 1.62
CA ALA A 3 -5.22 3.52 2.53
C ALA A 3 -4.20 4.67 2.32
N HIS A 4 -4.20 5.70 3.16
CA HIS A 4 -3.29 6.86 3.01
C HIS A 4 -1.81 6.53 3.28
N ARG A 5 -1.52 5.54 4.15
CA ARG A 5 -0.17 5.22 4.66
C ARG A 5 0.78 4.84 3.51
N GLY A 6 1.75 5.69 3.22
CA GLY A 6 2.76 5.43 2.17
C GLY A 6 2.25 5.57 0.74
N ARG A 7 1.02 6.08 0.53
CA ARG A 7 0.39 6.12 -0.81
C ARG A 7 1.19 6.94 -1.82
N LEU A 8 1.75 8.08 -1.42
CA LEU A 8 2.58 8.91 -2.32
C LEU A 8 3.86 8.17 -2.76
N ASN A 9 4.43 7.34 -1.87
CA ASN A 9 5.56 6.49 -2.22
C ASN A 9 5.16 5.45 -3.27
N VAL A 10 4.00 4.80 -3.12
CA VAL A 10 3.44 3.89 -4.13
C VAL A 10 3.18 4.61 -5.45
N LEU A 11 2.59 5.80 -5.44
CA LEU A 11 2.36 6.60 -6.64
C LEU A 11 3.66 6.90 -7.39
N ALA A 12 4.68 7.40 -6.70
CA ALA A 12 5.96 7.74 -7.32
C ALA A 12 6.72 6.50 -7.79
N HIS A 13 6.92 5.52 -6.92
CA HIS A 13 7.88 4.44 -7.14
C HIS A 13 7.25 3.17 -7.70
N THR A 14 5.98 2.89 -7.41
CA THR A 14 5.27 1.68 -7.89
C THR A 14 4.37 1.95 -9.09
N ILE A 15 3.71 3.11 -9.16
CA ILE A 15 2.90 3.51 -10.32
C ILE A 15 3.73 4.31 -11.34
N GLY A 16 4.70 5.10 -10.89
CA GLY A 16 5.60 5.86 -11.76
C GLY A 16 5.08 7.25 -12.06
N MET A 17 4.26 7.78 -11.15
CA MET A 17 3.82 9.16 -11.22
C MET A 17 5.03 10.09 -11.05
N PRO A 18 5.24 11.08 -11.95
CA PRO A 18 6.33 12.03 -11.82
C PRO A 18 6.23 12.83 -10.51
N TYR A 19 7.36 13.11 -9.87
CA TYR A 19 7.40 13.92 -8.66
C TYR A 19 6.78 15.30 -8.88
N GLU A 20 7.00 15.92 -10.04
CA GLU A 20 6.42 17.22 -10.39
C GLU A 20 4.89 17.20 -10.32
N LYS A 21 4.26 16.11 -10.75
CA LYS A 21 2.79 15.96 -10.66
C LYS A 21 2.34 15.87 -9.20
N ILE A 22 3.06 15.10 -8.38
CA ILE A 22 2.75 14.98 -6.94
C ILE A 22 2.96 16.32 -6.23
N LEU A 23 4.09 17.00 -6.48
CA LEU A 23 4.46 18.25 -5.82
C LEU A 23 3.53 19.41 -6.21
N ARG A 24 3.03 19.46 -7.45
CA ARG A 24 2.02 20.46 -7.87
C ARG A 24 0.76 20.45 -7.00
N GLU A 25 0.33 19.27 -6.54
CA GLU A 25 -0.81 19.14 -5.62
C GLU A 25 -0.53 19.73 -4.23
N PHE A 26 0.73 19.88 -3.83
CA PHE A 26 1.12 20.51 -2.56
C PHE A 26 1.27 22.03 -2.67
N GLU A 27 1.70 22.53 -3.83
CA GLU A 27 1.86 23.97 -4.10
C GLU A 27 0.52 24.69 -4.33
N GLY A 28 -0.61 23.95 -4.36
CA GLY A 28 -1.96 24.48 -4.21
C GLY A 28 -2.39 25.49 -5.28
N GLU A 29 -2.63 25.04 -6.52
CA GLU A 29 -3.37 25.86 -7.50
C GLU A 29 -2.67 27.16 -7.96
N ARG A 30 -1.53 27.06 -8.64
CA ARG A 30 -1.25 28.00 -9.75
C ARG A 30 -1.92 27.58 -11.07
N THR A 31 -2.96 26.74 -11.03
CA THR A 31 -3.64 26.26 -12.23
C THR A 31 -5.10 25.81 -11.97
N LEU A 32 -5.85 26.59 -11.18
CA LEU A 32 -7.32 26.54 -11.26
C LEU A 32 -7.85 26.83 -12.68
N ASP A 33 -7.03 27.45 -13.54
CA ASP A 33 -7.36 27.72 -14.94
C ASP A 33 -7.47 26.46 -15.83
N VAL A 34 -7.00 25.28 -15.39
CA VAL A 34 -7.05 24.05 -16.21
C VAL A 34 -8.28 23.19 -15.86
N VAL A 35 -8.80 23.30 -14.64
CA VAL A 35 -9.96 22.51 -14.18
C VAL A 35 -11.28 23.20 -14.56
N ALA A 36 -11.28 24.53 -14.75
CA ALA A 36 -12.46 25.28 -15.16
C ALA A 36 -12.82 25.18 -16.66
N GLY A 37 -12.00 24.50 -17.47
CA GLY A 37 -12.19 24.39 -18.92
C GLY A 37 -12.85 23.09 -19.41
N ASP A 38 -12.95 22.08 -18.55
CA ASP A 38 -13.48 20.76 -18.92
C ASP A 38 -14.81 20.52 -18.20
N ALA A 39 -15.90 20.34 -18.95
CA ALA A 39 -17.22 20.07 -18.37
C ALA A 39 -17.30 18.71 -17.65
N GLU A 40 -16.28 17.85 -17.83
CA GLU A 40 -16.08 16.58 -17.12
C GLU A 40 -15.13 16.69 -15.90
N ALA A 41 -14.59 17.87 -15.61
CA ALA A 41 -13.75 18.07 -14.44
C ALA A 41 -14.61 17.99 -13.17
N GLY A 42 -14.52 16.85 -12.48
CA GLY A 42 -15.19 16.66 -11.19
C GLY A 42 -14.76 17.69 -10.14
N THR A 43 -15.45 17.73 -9.00
CA THR A 43 -15.22 18.70 -7.90
C THR A 43 -13.85 18.61 -7.23
N GLY A 44 -12.94 17.77 -7.72
CA GLY A 44 -11.67 17.42 -7.08
C GLY A 44 -11.85 16.48 -5.89
N ASP A 45 -10.72 15.97 -5.40
CA ASP A 45 -10.59 15.24 -4.14
C ASP A 45 -9.20 15.54 -3.57
N VAL A 46 -8.93 15.21 -2.30
CA VAL A 46 -7.58 15.39 -1.75
C VAL A 46 -6.59 14.46 -2.47
N LYS A 47 -5.36 14.93 -2.65
CA LYS A 47 -4.27 14.22 -3.37
C LYS A 47 -4.06 12.75 -2.98
N TYR A 48 -4.42 12.37 -1.76
CA TYR A 48 -4.33 10.99 -1.26
C TYR A 48 -5.47 10.07 -1.73
N HIS A 49 -6.47 10.59 -2.46
CA HIS A 49 -7.63 9.82 -2.93
C HIS A 49 -7.61 9.60 -4.45
N LEU A 50 -6.75 10.30 -5.18
CA LEU A 50 -6.70 10.19 -6.63
C LEU A 50 -6.26 8.80 -7.08
N GLY A 51 -7.01 8.24 -8.02
CA GLY A 51 -6.60 7.04 -8.74
C GLY A 51 -5.41 7.33 -9.65
N ALA A 52 -4.65 6.29 -9.97
CA ALA A 52 -3.53 6.42 -10.89
C ALA A 52 -3.34 5.12 -11.67
N GLU A 53 -2.85 5.24 -12.88
CA GLU A 53 -2.46 4.11 -13.70
C GLU A 53 -1.02 4.29 -14.18
N GLY A 54 -0.29 3.19 -14.20
CA GLY A 54 1.08 3.16 -14.64
C GLY A 54 1.39 1.83 -15.31
N ILE A 55 2.45 1.84 -16.09
CA ILE A 55 2.95 0.65 -16.77
C ILE A 55 4.29 0.27 -16.15
N ARG A 56 4.47 -1.03 -15.91
CA ARG A 56 5.73 -1.61 -15.46
C ARG A 56 6.22 -2.62 -16.48
N ASN A 57 7.41 -2.36 -17.02
CA ASN A 57 8.10 -3.30 -17.88
C ASN A 57 8.93 -4.22 -16.98
N THR A 58 8.61 -5.50 -16.99
CA THR A 58 9.41 -6.55 -16.37
C THR A 58 10.22 -7.27 -17.45
N ALA A 59 11.17 -8.12 -17.05
CA ALA A 59 11.92 -8.93 -18.00
C ALA A 59 11.02 -9.87 -18.84
N ALA A 60 9.84 -10.24 -18.31
CA ALA A 60 8.93 -11.19 -18.95
C ALA A 60 7.75 -10.52 -19.67
N ALA A 61 7.22 -9.43 -19.12
CA ALA A 61 5.98 -8.83 -19.59
C ALA A 61 5.83 -7.36 -19.23
N LYS A 62 4.95 -6.68 -19.96
CA LYS A 62 4.41 -5.38 -19.63
C LYS A 62 3.19 -5.57 -18.72
N ILE A 63 3.22 -4.99 -17.53
CA ILE A 63 2.15 -5.07 -16.53
C ILE A 63 1.51 -3.69 -16.39
N VAL A 64 0.19 -3.62 -16.47
CA VAL A 64 -0.57 -2.42 -16.10
C VAL A 64 -0.84 -2.49 -14.60
N VAL A 65 -0.50 -1.41 -13.89
CA VAL A 65 -0.75 -1.28 -12.45
C VAL A 65 -1.70 -0.12 -12.26
N THR A 66 -2.87 -0.40 -11.71
CA THR A 66 -3.91 0.60 -11.47
C THR A 66 -4.20 0.71 -9.98
N LEU A 67 -4.06 1.91 -9.45
CA LEU A 67 -4.45 2.28 -8.10
C LEU A 67 -5.85 2.90 -8.15
N ALA A 68 -6.81 2.27 -7.48
CA ALA A 68 -8.16 2.79 -7.36
C ALA A 68 -8.18 4.12 -6.58
N ALA A 69 -9.08 5.02 -6.99
CA ALA A 69 -9.47 6.14 -6.15
C ALA A 69 -10.27 5.62 -4.94
N ASN A 70 -10.17 6.30 -3.81
CA ASN A 70 -10.88 5.90 -2.59
C ASN A 70 -11.20 7.10 -1.70
N PRO A 71 -12.32 7.08 -0.98
CA PRO A 71 -12.61 8.09 0.03
C PRO A 71 -11.72 7.89 1.28
N SER A 72 -11.82 8.82 2.23
CA SER A 72 -11.20 8.69 3.55
C SER A 72 -11.75 7.54 4.41
N HIS A 73 -12.93 7.02 4.06
CA HIS A 73 -13.55 5.89 4.76
C HIS A 73 -12.70 4.64 4.52
N LEU A 74 -11.89 4.29 5.52
CA LEU A 74 -10.92 3.21 5.42
C LEU A 74 -11.61 1.89 5.05
N GLU A 75 -10.91 1.06 4.26
CA GLU A 75 -11.38 -0.24 3.75
C GLU A 75 -12.60 -0.18 2.80
N ALA A 76 -13.28 0.97 2.64
CA ALA A 76 -14.43 1.10 1.73
C ALA A 76 -14.10 0.80 0.25
N VAL A 77 -12.83 0.91 -0.13
CA VAL A 77 -12.34 0.63 -1.50
C VAL A 77 -12.11 -0.86 -1.75
N ASP A 78 -12.05 -1.68 -0.72
CA ASP A 78 -11.68 -3.10 -0.83
C ASP A 78 -12.62 -3.87 -1.79
N PRO A 79 -13.94 -3.89 -1.58
CA PRO A 79 -14.85 -4.58 -2.50
C PRO A 79 -14.95 -3.88 -3.87
N VAL A 80 -14.64 -2.58 -3.96
CA VAL A 80 -14.58 -1.85 -5.24
C VAL A 80 -13.43 -2.36 -6.10
N VAL A 81 -12.28 -2.62 -5.48
CA VAL A 81 -11.12 -3.20 -6.17
C VAL A 81 -11.41 -4.63 -6.57
N GLU A 82 -12.00 -5.45 -5.70
CA GLU A 82 -12.40 -6.81 -6.05
C GLU A 82 -13.36 -6.82 -7.26
N GLY A 83 -14.41 -5.99 -7.22
CA GLY A 83 -15.36 -5.87 -8.32
C GLY A 83 -14.72 -5.41 -9.63
N ARG A 84 -13.80 -4.44 -9.57
CA ARG A 84 -13.04 -3.99 -10.75
C ARG A 84 -12.16 -5.11 -11.30
N THR A 85 -11.42 -5.81 -10.43
CA THR A 85 -10.57 -6.92 -10.86
C THR A 85 -11.40 -8.05 -11.45
N ARG A 86 -12.54 -8.40 -10.83
CA ARG A 86 -13.48 -9.37 -11.41
C ARG A 86 -13.98 -8.95 -12.78
N ALA A 87 -14.19 -7.65 -13.00
CA ALA A 87 -14.60 -7.13 -14.29
C ALA A 87 -13.52 -7.32 -15.36
N GLU A 88 -12.25 -7.02 -15.05
CA GLU A 88 -11.09 -7.23 -15.93
C GLU A 88 -10.83 -8.72 -16.22
N GLN A 89 -11.12 -9.60 -15.26
CA GLN A 89 -10.99 -11.05 -15.43
C GLN A 89 -12.10 -11.69 -16.28
N THR A 90 -13.16 -10.95 -16.61
CA THR A 90 -14.32 -11.50 -17.31
C THR A 90 -14.40 -10.99 -18.74
N GLU A 91 -14.09 -11.85 -19.71
CA GLU A 91 -14.31 -11.57 -21.12
C GLU A 91 -15.81 -11.70 -21.43
N ARG A 92 -16.44 -10.61 -21.87
CA ARG A 92 -17.89 -10.53 -22.14
C ARG A 92 -18.24 -10.53 -23.62
N SER A 93 -17.27 -10.85 -24.49
CA SER A 93 -17.46 -10.88 -25.94
C SER A 93 -18.42 -11.98 -26.39
N ALA A 94 -18.68 -12.99 -25.54
CA ALA A 94 -19.61 -14.09 -25.81
C ALA A 94 -20.42 -14.50 -24.56
N GLY A 95 -21.66 -14.97 -24.79
CA GLY A 95 -22.47 -15.77 -23.86
C GLY A 95 -22.41 -15.41 -22.37
N ALA A 96 -22.19 -16.42 -21.52
CA ALA A 96 -22.17 -16.28 -20.06
C ALA A 96 -20.94 -15.55 -19.49
N GLY A 97 -20.03 -15.08 -20.35
CA GLY A 97 -18.74 -14.52 -19.98
C GLY A 97 -17.70 -15.58 -19.61
N LEU A 98 -16.46 -15.43 -20.09
CA LEU A 98 -15.34 -16.29 -19.71
C LEU A 98 -14.58 -15.62 -18.57
N HIS A 99 -14.60 -16.24 -17.39
CA HIS A 99 -13.83 -15.78 -16.22
C HIS A 99 -12.46 -16.43 -16.19
N ASP A 100 -11.41 -15.63 -16.30
CA ASP A 100 -10.01 -16.05 -16.15
C ASP A 100 -9.33 -15.24 -15.02
N PRO A 101 -9.12 -15.81 -13.83
CA PRO A 101 -8.52 -15.10 -12.71
C PRO A 101 -6.99 -14.88 -12.84
N THR A 102 -6.38 -15.35 -13.93
CA THR A 102 -4.94 -15.23 -14.16
C THR A 102 -4.54 -13.94 -14.87
N VAL A 103 -5.47 -13.25 -15.54
CA VAL A 103 -5.17 -12.04 -16.32
C VAL A 103 -5.07 -10.76 -15.48
N ALA A 104 -5.66 -10.76 -14.28
CA ALA A 104 -5.59 -9.65 -13.34
C ALA A 104 -5.59 -10.17 -11.90
N MET A 105 -4.89 -9.48 -11.00
CA MET A 105 -4.79 -9.84 -9.59
C MET A 105 -5.07 -8.61 -8.71
N PRO A 106 -5.96 -8.72 -7.72
CA PRO A 106 -6.18 -7.66 -6.76
C PRO A 106 -5.09 -7.64 -5.69
N ILE A 107 -4.73 -6.44 -5.25
CA ILE A 107 -3.82 -6.19 -4.12
C ILE A 107 -4.47 -5.15 -3.23
N LEU A 108 -4.61 -5.46 -1.94
CA LEU A 108 -5.23 -4.58 -0.94
C LEU A 108 -4.22 -4.24 0.17
N LEU A 109 -4.03 -2.95 0.41
CA LEU A 109 -3.13 -2.42 1.45
C LEU A 109 -3.96 -1.77 2.55
N HIS A 110 -3.83 -2.30 3.76
CA HIS A 110 -4.66 -1.97 4.91
C HIS A 110 -3.84 -1.29 6.01
N GLY A 111 -4.53 -0.58 6.92
CA GLY A 111 -3.98 -0.21 8.23
C GLY A 111 -4.33 -1.26 9.28
N ASP A 112 -3.49 -1.50 10.28
CA ASP A 112 -3.73 -2.53 11.31
C ASP A 112 -5.02 -2.33 12.10
N ALA A 113 -5.33 -1.09 12.50
CA ALA A 113 -6.55 -0.77 13.23
C ALA A 113 -7.80 -0.92 12.35
N ALA A 114 -7.75 -0.45 11.11
CA ALA A 114 -8.90 -0.45 10.21
C ALA A 114 -9.22 -1.86 9.69
N PHE A 115 -8.19 -2.66 9.38
CA PHE A 115 -8.35 -4.06 8.98
C PHE A 115 -9.13 -4.87 10.02
N ALA A 116 -8.83 -4.67 11.30
CA ALA A 116 -9.51 -5.38 12.39
C ALA A 116 -10.87 -4.77 12.76
N GLY A 117 -11.08 -3.48 12.50
CA GLY A 117 -12.23 -2.72 13.00
C GLY A 117 -13.36 -2.46 12.00
N GLN A 118 -13.09 -2.50 10.69
CA GLN A 118 -14.11 -2.23 9.66
C GLN A 118 -14.77 -3.52 9.19
N GLY A 119 -16.09 -3.64 9.39
CA GLY A 119 -16.86 -4.83 9.02
C GLY A 119 -16.81 -5.18 7.52
N ILE A 120 -16.58 -4.18 6.66
CA ILE A 120 -16.46 -4.37 5.21
C ILE A 120 -15.29 -5.27 4.82
N VAL A 121 -14.25 -5.38 5.68
CA VAL A 121 -13.13 -6.29 5.46
C VAL A 121 -13.60 -7.75 5.52
N ALA A 122 -14.35 -8.11 6.58
CA ALA A 122 -14.92 -9.45 6.72
C ALA A 122 -15.95 -9.75 5.63
N GLU A 123 -16.79 -8.76 5.27
CA GLU A 123 -17.73 -8.89 4.16
C GLU A 123 -17.00 -9.16 2.84
N THR A 124 -15.86 -8.49 2.59
CA THR A 124 -15.05 -8.70 1.38
C THR A 124 -14.40 -10.07 1.36
N PHE A 125 -13.82 -10.54 2.48
CA PHE A 125 -13.33 -11.91 2.58
C PHE A 125 -14.43 -12.93 2.28
N ASN A 126 -15.65 -12.73 2.78
CA ASN A 126 -16.75 -13.65 2.51
C ASN A 126 -17.08 -13.83 1.00
N LEU A 127 -16.65 -12.89 0.14
CA LEU A 127 -16.85 -12.97 -1.30
C LEU A 127 -15.83 -13.83 -2.04
N TYR A 128 -14.67 -14.14 -1.44
CA TYR A 128 -13.51 -14.68 -2.16
C TYR A 128 -13.81 -15.99 -2.91
N ALA A 129 -14.67 -16.86 -2.37
CA ALA A 129 -15.01 -18.17 -2.91
C ALA A 129 -16.34 -18.20 -3.68
N LEU A 130 -17.09 -17.10 -3.71
CA LEU A 130 -18.40 -17.08 -4.36
C LEU A 130 -18.24 -16.94 -5.87
N ASP A 131 -18.86 -17.82 -6.65
CA ASP A 131 -18.69 -17.89 -8.11
C ASP A 131 -18.87 -16.55 -8.83
N GLY A 132 -19.79 -15.71 -8.37
CA GLY A 132 -20.08 -14.40 -8.96
C GLY A 132 -19.08 -13.30 -8.60
N TYR A 133 -18.23 -13.51 -7.59
CA TYR A 133 -17.38 -12.48 -7.00
C TYR A 133 -15.90 -12.84 -6.97
N SER A 134 -15.56 -14.13 -6.95
CA SER A 134 -14.20 -14.61 -6.78
C SER A 134 -13.21 -14.01 -7.80
N THR A 135 -12.05 -13.59 -7.30
CA THR A 135 -10.95 -13.05 -8.10
C THR A 135 -9.74 -13.98 -8.17
N GLY A 136 -9.89 -15.23 -7.72
CA GLY A 136 -8.81 -16.23 -7.68
C GLY A 136 -7.71 -15.90 -6.65
N GLY A 137 -8.10 -15.24 -5.57
CA GLY A 137 -7.25 -14.89 -4.44
C GLY A 137 -6.72 -13.46 -4.48
N THR A 138 -6.71 -12.81 -3.33
CA THR A 138 -6.20 -11.46 -3.12
C THR A 138 -4.92 -11.45 -2.27
N LEU A 139 -3.95 -10.62 -2.64
CA LEU A 139 -2.81 -10.32 -1.76
C LEU A 139 -3.18 -9.16 -0.85
N HIS A 140 -3.28 -9.44 0.46
CA HIS A 140 -3.50 -8.44 1.48
C HIS A 140 -2.18 -8.10 2.18
N LEU A 141 -1.88 -6.81 2.29
CA LEU A 141 -0.73 -6.32 3.03
C LEU A 141 -1.21 -5.35 4.12
N ILE A 142 -1.10 -5.77 5.38
CA ILE A 142 -1.41 -4.91 6.51
C ILE A 142 -0.16 -4.11 6.85
N THR A 143 -0.23 -2.78 6.74
CA THR A 143 0.86 -1.87 7.13
C THR A 143 0.82 -1.61 8.64
N ASN A 144 1.12 -2.67 9.40
CA ASN A 144 0.97 -2.71 10.84
C ASN A 144 2.04 -1.89 11.56
N ASN A 145 1.71 -0.63 11.80
CA ASN A 145 2.56 0.31 12.52
C ASN A 145 2.26 0.33 14.03
N GLN A 146 1.42 -0.63 14.49
CA GLN A 146 1.08 -0.87 15.89
C GLN A 146 0.32 0.27 16.56
N ILE A 147 -0.37 1.13 15.80
CA ILE A 147 -1.17 2.23 16.37
C ILE A 147 -2.26 2.74 15.39
N GLY A 148 -3.48 2.86 15.90
CA GLY A 148 -4.61 3.47 15.19
C GLY A 148 -4.85 4.90 15.63
N PHE A 149 -4.32 5.89 14.90
CA PHE A 149 -4.30 7.30 15.34
C PHE A 149 -3.50 7.45 16.65
N THR A 150 -4.19 7.44 17.79
CA THR A 150 -3.67 7.45 19.18
C THR A 150 -4.00 6.16 19.95
N THR A 151 -4.76 5.26 19.34
CA THR A 151 -5.33 4.05 19.97
C THR A 151 -4.36 2.90 19.90
N ASP A 152 -4.13 2.25 21.04
CA ASP A 152 -3.23 1.10 21.12
C ASP A 152 -3.82 -0.17 20.50
N PRO A 153 -2.98 -1.13 20.06
CA PRO A 153 -3.43 -2.40 19.52
C PRO A 153 -4.41 -3.16 20.42
N ALA A 154 -4.21 -3.10 21.74
CA ALA A 154 -5.06 -3.76 22.73
C ALA A 154 -6.45 -3.12 22.87
N GLU A 155 -6.61 -1.87 22.43
CA GLU A 155 -7.87 -1.13 22.43
C GLU A 155 -8.55 -1.16 21.06
N GLY A 156 -7.79 -1.41 19.99
CA GLY A 156 -8.30 -1.48 18.61
C GLY A 156 -8.86 -2.85 18.20
N ARG A 157 -8.58 -3.94 18.95
CA ARG A 157 -9.04 -5.30 18.61
C ARG A 157 -9.06 -6.22 19.84
N SER A 158 -9.86 -7.29 19.75
CA SER A 158 -10.02 -8.30 20.81
C SER A 158 -9.18 -9.57 20.61
N THR A 159 -8.26 -9.55 19.65
CA THR A 159 -7.42 -10.69 19.25
C THR A 159 -5.94 -10.27 19.24
N ARG A 160 -5.03 -11.23 19.17
CA ARG A 160 -3.59 -10.97 19.31
C ARG A 160 -3.05 -10.15 18.13
N TYR A 161 -3.35 -10.60 16.92
CA TYR A 161 -2.82 -10.01 15.69
C TYR A 161 -3.91 -9.22 14.97
N SER A 162 -3.50 -8.15 14.28
CA SER A 162 -4.37 -7.38 13.38
C SER A 162 -4.96 -8.27 12.29
N SER A 163 -4.20 -9.26 11.81
CA SER A 163 -4.60 -10.23 10.80
C SER A 163 -5.54 -11.35 11.28
N ASP A 164 -5.85 -11.44 12.59
CA ASP A 164 -6.63 -12.57 13.13
C ASP A 164 -8.04 -12.69 12.54
N LEU A 165 -8.61 -11.58 12.03
CA LEU A 165 -9.89 -11.59 11.30
C LEU A 165 -9.87 -12.56 10.11
N ALA A 166 -8.73 -12.67 9.41
CA ALA A 166 -8.58 -13.52 8.22
C ALA A 166 -8.63 -15.02 8.55
N LYS A 167 -8.39 -15.41 9.82
CA LYS A 167 -8.49 -16.81 10.27
C LYS A 167 -9.90 -17.38 10.14
N GLY A 168 -10.93 -16.52 10.21
CA GLY A 168 -12.32 -16.93 10.03
C GLY A 168 -12.64 -17.42 8.60
N PHE A 169 -11.72 -17.21 7.67
CA PHE A 169 -11.88 -17.52 6.24
C PHE A 169 -10.78 -18.46 5.71
N ASP A 170 -10.07 -19.16 6.61
CA ASP A 170 -8.97 -20.10 6.28
C ASP A 170 -7.84 -19.47 5.44
N VAL A 171 -7.66 -18.15 5.54
CA VAL A 171 -6.63 -17.40 4.83
C VAL A 171 -5.27 -17.61 5.53
N PRO A 172 -4.21 -18.05 4.82
CA PRO A 172 -2.87 -18.08 5.40
C PRO A 172 -2.36 -16.68 5.73
N ILE A 173 -1.69 -16.58 6.87
CA ILE A 173 -1.15 -15.33 7.41
C ILE A 173 0.36 -15.49 7.57
N VAL A 174 1.13 -14.53 7.04
CA VAL A 174 2.58 -14.42 7.24
C VAL A 174 2.85 -13.13 8.01
N HIS A 175 3.40 -13.24 9.22
CA HIS A 175 3.90 -12.08 9.96
C HIS A 175 5.37 -11.86 9.61
N VAL A 176 5.74 -10.62 9.30
CA VAL A 176 7.13 -10.31 8.92
C VAL A 176 7.55 -8.95 9.47
N ASN A 177 8.80 -8.86 9.91
CA ASN A 177 9.39 -7.64 10.44
C ASN A 177 9.71 -6.67 9.29
N ALA A 178 9.20 -5.45 9.35
CA ALA A 178 9.44 -4.39 8.37
C ALA A 178 10.89 -3.90 8.34
N ASP A 179 11.65 -4.11 9.41
CA ASP A 179 13.10 -3.82 9.47
C ASP A 179 13.96 -4.83 8.70
N ASP A 180 13.37 -5.93 8.20
CA ASP A 180 14.04 -6.89 7.32
C ASP A 180 13.40 -6.90 5.91
N PRO A 181 13.90 -6.06 4.98
CA PRO A 181 13.39 -6.00 3.61
C PRO A 181 13.50 -7.32 2.84
N GLU A 182 14.52 -8.13 3.10
CA GLU A 182 14.69 -9.42 2.41
C GLU A 182 13.64 -10.43 2.89
N ALA A 183 13.35 -10.45 4.19
CA ALA A 183 12.26 -11.25 4.74
C ALA A 183 10.89 -10.80 4.21
N ALA A 184 10.65 -9.49 4.13
CA ALA A 184 9.42 -8.94 3.56
C ALA A 184 9.23 -9.35 2.09
N ILE A 185 10.29 -9.28 1.28
CA ILE A 185 10.28 -9.76 -0.11
C ILE A 185 10.01 -11.27 -0.16
N SER A 186 10.60 -12.05 0.75
CA SER A 186 10.38 -13.50 0.83
C SER A 186 8.94 -13.85 1.19
N ALA A 187 8.32 -13.10 2.11
CA ALA A 187 6.92 -13.24 2.46
C ALA A 187 6.01 -12.98 1.25
N VAL A 188 6.28 -11.92 0.47
CA VAL A 188 5.55 -11.63 -0.77
C VAL A 188 5.71 -12.77 -1.78
N ARG A 189 6.93 -13.28 -1.98
CA ARG A 189 7.17 -14.42 -2.90
C ARG A 189 6.40 -15.67 -2.48
N LEU A 190 6.39 -15.98 -1.18
CA LEU A 190 5.62 -17.10 -0.63
C LEU A 190 4.11 -16.89 -0.86
N ALA A 191 3.59 -15.70 -0.58
CA ALA A 191 2.19 -15.38 -0.77
C ALA A 191 1.75 -15.51 -2.24
N LEU A 192 2.56 -15.00 -3.18
CA LEU A 192 2.30 -15.14 -4.61
C LEU A 192 2.35 -16.60 -5.08
N ALA A 193 3.31 -17.38 -4.57
CA ALA A 193 3.39 -18.81 -4.87
C ALA A 193 2.18 -19.59 -4.34
N TYR A 194 1.72 -19.28 -3.12
CA TYR A 194 0.50 -19.86 -2.56
C TYR A 194 -0.73 -19.51 -3.40
N ARG A 195 -0.93 -18.22 -3.71
CA ARG A 195 -2.03 -17.77 -4.57
C ARG A 195 -2.01 -18.48 -5.92
N ALA A 196 -0.85 -18.55 -6.58
CA ALA A 196 -0.72 -19.23 -7.88
C ALA A 196 -1.07 -20.73 -7.80
N ARG A 197 -0.78 -21.38 -6.66
CA ARG A 197 -1.05 -22.81 -6.46
C ARG A 197 -2.49 -23.13 -6.07
N PHE A 198 -3.12 -22.27 -5.26
CA PHE A 198 -4.36 -22.55 -4.56
C PHE A 198 -5.53 -21.60 -4.93
N GLY A 199 -5.27 -20.47 -5.59
CA GLY A 199 -6.30 -19.52 -6.01
C GLY A 199 -7.05 -18.86 -4.84
N HIS A 200 -6.36 -18.65 -3.72
CA HIS A 200 -6.94 -18.19 -2.46
C HIS A 200 -6.17 -16.99 -1.92
N ASP A 201 -6.86 -16.16 -1.13
CA ASP A 201 -6.29 -14.97 -0.49
C ASP A 201 -5.09 -15.34 0.39
N VAL A 202 -4.18 -14.39 0.58
CA VAL A 202 -3.06 -14.46 1.52
C VAL A 202 -2.87 -13.12 2.21
N VAL A 203 -2.67 -13.15 3.52
CA VAL A 203 -2.40 -11.96 4.32
C VAL A 203 -0.94 -11.91 4.73
N ILE A 204 -0.30 -10.76 4.50
CA ILE A 204 1.00 -10.41 5.07
C ILE A 204 0.79 -9.33 6.11
N ASP A 205 1.14 -9.63 7.36
CA ASP A 205 1.17 -8.67 8.46
C ASP A 205 2.56 -8.01 8.52
N LEU A 206 2.64 -6.85 7.85
CA LEU A 206 3.69 -5.84 7.78
C LEU A 206 4.09 -5.20 9.12
N VAL A 207 4.71 -5.91 10.07
CA VAL A 207 4.95 -5.36 11.43
C VAL A 207 6.12 -4.38 11.44
N GLY A 208 5.83 -3.11 11.65
CA GLY A 208 6.81 -2.03 11.75
C GLY A 208 6.34 -0.94 12.72
N TYR A 209 6.63 0.32 12.39
CA TYR A 209 6.34 1.47 13.24
C TYR A 209 5.97 2.72 12.42
N ARG A 210 5.42 3.74 13.08
CA ARG A 210 5.16 5.06 12.49
C ARG A 210 6.13 6.09 13.09
N ARG A 211 7.03 6.64 12.26
CA ARG A 211 8.10 7.54 12.73
C ARG A 211 7.57 8.87 13.30
N PHE A 212 6.48 9.38 12.77
CA PHE A 212 5.88 10.66 13.13
C PHE A 212 4.45 10.47 13.72
N GLY A 213 3.77 11.58 14.02
CA GLY A 213 2.35 11.60 14.38
C GLY A 213 1.43 10.95 13.34
N HIS A 214 0.11 10.93 13.60
CA HIS A 214 -0.83 10.35 12.63
C HIS A 214 -0.76 11.07 11.28
N ASN A 215 -0.65 12.39 11.36
CA ASN A 215 -0.14 13.25 10.30
C ASN A 215 1.18 13.91 10.76
N GLU A 216 1.91 14.54 9.85
CA GLU A 216 3.25 15.09 10.14
C GLU A 216 3.24 16.32 11.09
N GLN A 217 2.07 16.90 11.38
CA GLN A 217 1.90 18.03 12.31
C GLN A 217 1.37 17.60 13.69
N ASP A 218 1.03 16.32 13.84
CA ASP A 218 0.48 15.74 15.06
C ASP A 218 1.59 15.30 16.02
N GLU A 219 1.36 15.49 17.31
CA GLU A 219 2.33 15.16 18.37
C GLU A 219 1.91 13.86 19.06
N ALA A 220 2.51 12.74 18.64
CA ALA A 220 2.20 11.42 19.15
C ALA A 220 2.58 11.24 20.63
N ALA A 221 3.56 11.99 21.14
CA ALA A 221 4.02 11.83 22.53
C ALA A 221 2.95 12.18 23.58
N TYR A 222 1.90 12.91 23.20
CA TYR A 222 0.78 13.20 24.11
C TYR A 222 0.00 11.95 24.54
N THR A 223 -0.01 10.90 23.71
CA THR A 223 -0.74 9.67 23.99
C THR A 223 0.16 8.45 24.07
N GLN A 224 1.26 8.43 23.31
CA GLN A 224 2.17 7.28 23.20
C GLN A 224 3.65 7.64 23.48
N PRO A 225 3.98 8.27 24.64
CA PRO A 225 5.30 8.83 24.89
C PRO A 225 6.44 7.79 24.86
N LEU A 226 6.21 6.61 25.45
CA LEU A 226 7.24 5.55 25.50
C LEU A 226 7.51 4.96 24.11
N MET A 227 6.47 4.76 23.31
CA MET A 227 6.61 4.29 21.92
C MET A 227 7.39 5.30 21.08
N VAL A 228 7.07 6.60 21.20
CA VAL A 228 7.75 7.68 20.49
C VAL A 228 9.22 7.76 20.88
N GLU A 229 9.56 7.64 22.16
CA GLU A 229 10.94 7.61 22.63
C GLU A 229 11.74 6.46 22.00
N GLN A 230 11.17 5.25 21.99
CA GLN A 230 11.79 4.08 21.35
C GLN A 230 12.00 4.30 19.85
N ILE A 231 10.97 4.75 19.14
CA ILE A 231 11.01 5.01 17.70
C ILE A 231 12.03 6.09 17.34
N ALA A 232 12.18 7.12 18.17
CA ALA A 232 13.15 8.19 17.94
C ALA A 232 14.60 7.67 18.01
N SER A 233 14.86 6.72 18.91
CA SER A 233 16.18 6.09 19.08
C SER A 233 16.48 4.97 18.07
N HIS A 234 15.46 4.45 17.39
CA HIS A 234 15.60 3.36 16.43
C HIS A 234 16.11 3.86 15.07
N PRO A 235 17.14 3.25 14.46
CA PRO A 235 17.56 3.60 13.10
C PRO A 235 16.46 3.30 12.07
N THR A 236 16.44 4.03 10.97
CA THR A 236 15.47 3.78 9.90
C THR A 236 15.73 2.45 9.19
N VAL A 237 14.70 1.84 8.62
CA VAL A 237 14.82 0.60 7.80
C VAL A 237 15.91 0.73 6.73
N ARG A 238 16.03 1.92 6.09
CA ARG A 238 17.09 2.22 5.12
C ARG A 238 18.48 2.09 5.74
N GLU A 239 18.68 2.69 6.91
CA GLU A 239 19.97 2.69 7.62
C GLU A 239 20.34 1.28 8.08
N LEU A 240 19.39 0.56 8.65
CA LEU A 240 19.58 -0.84 9.08
C LEU A 240 20.00 -1.71 7.89
N TYR A 241 19.27 -1.61 6.78
CA TYR A 241 19.57 -2.44 5.61
C TYR A 241 20.87 -2.04 4.91
N ALA A 242 21.16 -0.73 4.81
CA ALA A 242 22.43 -0.26 4.27
C ALA A 242 23.62 -0.74 5.13
N ALA A 243 23.53 -0.64 6.45
CA ALA A 243 24.56 -1.12 7.37
C ALA A 243 24.81 -2.63 7.20
N ARG A 244 23.74 -3.43 7.09
CA ARG A 244 23.84 -4.87 6.80
C ARG A 244 24.55 -5.16 5.47
N LEU A 245 24.22 -4.43 4.39
CA LEU A 245 24.86 -4.63 3.10
C LEU A 245 26.34 -4.22 3.10
N VAL A 246 26.70 -3.20 3.90
CA VAL A 246 28.09 -2.79 4.12
C VAL A 246 28.87 -3.86 4.88
N GLU A 247 28.29 -4.40 5.96
CA GLU A 247 28.89 -5.49 6.72
C GLU A 247 29.10 -6.75 5.85
N GLN A 248 28.17 -7.03 4.94
CA GLN A 248 28.26 -8.14 3.98
C GLN A 248 29.21 -7.85 2.81
N GLY A 249 29.75 -6.64 2.69
CA GLY A 249 30.64 -6.24 1.59
C GLY A 249 29.95 -6.14 0.23
N VAL A 250 28.62 -6.03 0.20
CA VAL A 250 27.83 -5.89 -1.06
C VAL A 250 27.98 -4.50 -1.65
N LEU A 251 28.11 -3.49 -0.80
CA LEU A 251 28.37 -2.10 -1.16
C LEU A 251 29.14 -1.38 -0.05
N SER A 252 29.84 -0.30 -0.37
CA SER A 252 30.54 0.54 0.60
C SER A 252 29.60 1.57 1.24
N ALA A 253 29.97 2.08 2.43
CA ALA A 253 29.21 3.14 3.11
C ALA A 253 29.06 4.40 2.22
N ASP A 254 30.12 4.76 1.49
CA ASP A 254 30.10 5.88 0.54
C ASP A 254 29.15 5.64 -0.64
N GLU A 255 28.98 4.39 -1.10
CA GLU A 255 27.98 4.04 -2.11
C GLU A 255 26.56 4.17 -1.57
N ALA A 256 26.30 3.69 -0.36
CA ALA A 256 24.99 3.81 0.29
C ALA A 256 24.54 5.28 0.40
N GLU A 257 25.44 6.14 0.89
CA GLU A 257 25.16 7.57 1.07
C GLU A 257 25.01 8.29 -0.27
N ARG A 258 25.80 7.94 -1.30
CA ARG A 258 25.61 8.48 -2.65
C ARG A 258 24.26 8.11 -3.24
N MET A 259 23.79 6.89 -3.02
CA MET A 259 22.47 6.46 -3.49
C MET A 259 21.34 7.25 -2.81
N ALA A 260 21.42 7.46 -1.50
CA ALA A 260 20.45 8.26 -0.74
C ALA A 260 20.45 9.72 -1.22
N ALA A 261 21.63 10.34 -1.34
CA ALA A 261 21.77 11.71 -1.83
C ALA A 261 21.27 11.87 -3.27
N ALA A 262 21.47 10.87 -4.12
CA ALA A 262 20.96 10.87 -5.49
C ALA A 262 19.41 10.86 -5.51
N ALA A 263 18.77 10.06 -4.66
CA ALA A 263 17.32 10.02 -4.55
C ALA A 263 16.75 11.37 -4.09
N GLU A 264 17.35 11.98 -3.06
CA GLU A 264 16.95 13.32 -2.61
C GLU A 264 17.16 14.39 -3.68
N LYS A 265 18.27 14.32 -4.41
CA LYS A 265 18.59 15.26 -5.48
C LYS A 265 17.53 15.23 -6.58
N LEU A 266 17.02 14.05 -6.94
CA LEU A 266 15.94 13.93 -7.93
C LEU A 266 14.65 14.64 -7.47
N LEU A 267 14.29 14.48 -6.19
CA LEU A 267 13.11 15.15 -5.63
C LEU A 267 13.30 16.68 -5.60
N ARG A 268 14.48 17.17 -5.17
CA ARG A 268 14.81 18.60 -5.16
C ARG A 268 14.77 19.19 -6.56
N GLN A 269 15.36 18.50 -7.54
CA GLN A 269 15.32 18.95 -8.94
C GLN A 269 13.90 19.02 -9.49
N ALA A 270 13.03 18.06 -9.14
CA ALA A 270 11.63 18.12 -9.53
C ALA A 270 10.91 19.33 -8.90
N HIS A 271 11.21 19.64 -7.63
CA HIS A 271 10.68 20.82 -6.95
C HIS A 271 11.18 22.13 -7.57
N ASP A 272 12.48 22.24 -7.86
CA ASP A 272 13.07 23.43 -8.47
C ASP A 272 12.48 23.74 -9.86
N ARG A 273 12.09 22.71 -10.64
CA ARG A 273 11.41 22.88 -11.94
C ARG A 273 9.98 23.44 -11.83
N LEU A 274 9.37 23.40 -10.63
CA LEU A 274 8.04 23.98 -10.40
C LEU A 274 8.09 25.47 -10.07
N ARG A 275 9.26 25.99 -9.68
CA ARG A 275 9.47 27.40 -9.37
C ARG A 275 9.72 28.22 -10.63
#